data_AF-A0A8A1LXM4-F1
#
_entry.id   AF-A0A8A1LXM4-F1
#
_cell.length_a   1.000
_cell.length_b   1.000
_cell.length_c   1.000
_cell.angle_alpha   90.00
_cell.angle_beta   90.00
_cell.angle_gamma   90.00
#
_symmetry.space_group_name_H-M   'P 1'
#
loop_
_entity.id
_entity.type
_entity.pdbx_description
1 polymer ?
#
loop_
_entity_poly.entity_id
_entity_poly.type
_entity_poly.pdbx_seq_one_letter_code
_entity_poly.pdbx_strand_id
1 'polypeptide(L)'
;MAEAQDKYQHQFQSQSPPFPTQEWVQFFPSPSPKSPAGTAITTTSSAKEDEKVKYMISTDPSLLSLSALDSAFTQEYMYWVKPLPAPVLKDMIDRSLCFGVYRCSNSNIANDNGKVGVGVDIDTDADPATARNMDATTNLTQIGFARLITDYVTFAYLTDVYILPEYQGTGLGSWLLQCINAWVDGRGEYFRRFMMVTVGERAENYYQRVMGVETQGRKGDVFIMGKKGKERGSAPNTSAKTGPSNHTPRSRIFVLPYWFALVETGAAARTHHLRSVIEDYHRQGRI
;
A
#
# COMPACT_ATOMS: atom_id res chain seq x y z
N MET A 1 -3.26 -15.06 -41.48
CA MET A 1 -2.37 -15.07 -40.29
C MET A 1 -1.90 -13.66 -39.95
N ALA A 2 -1.46 -12.83 -40.90
CA ALA A 2 -1.05 -11.44 -40.62
C ALA A 2 -2.20 -10.51 -40.17
N GLU A 3 -3.40 -10.61 -40.76
CA GLU A 3 -4.56 -9.76 -40.40
C GLU A 3 -5.10 -9.98 -38.97
N ALA A 4 -4.80 -11.12 -38.34
CA ALA A 4 -5.21 -11.37 -36.97
C ALA A 4 -4.27 -10.70 -35.95
N GLN A 5 -3.01 -10.45 -36.32
CA GLN A 5 -2.00 -9.85 -35.46
C GLN A 5 -2.25 -8.34 -35.27
N ASP A 6 -2.61 -7.63 -36.35
CA ASP A 6 -2.88 -6.18 -36.32
C ASP A 6 -4.08 -5.82 -35.43
N LYS A 7 -5.07 -6.70 -35.29
CA LYS A 7 -6.22 -6.47 -34.39
C LYS A 7 -5.82 -6.42 -32.91
N TYR A 8 -4.75 -7.10 -32.51
CA TYR A 8 -4.29 -7.11 -31.12
C TYR A 8 -3.35 -5.93 -30.81
N GLN A 9 -2.59 -5.44 -31.79
CA GLN A 9 -1.61 -4.37 -31.57
C GLN A 9 -2.24 -2.99 -31.32
N HIS A 10 -3.47 -2.75 -31.79
CA HIS A 10 -4.16 -1.48 -31.57
C HIS A 10 -4.89 -1.36 -30.22
N GLN A 11 -4.97 -2.44 -29.41
CA GLN A 11 -5.78 -2.46 -28.19
C GLN A 11 -5.03 -2.00 -26.90
N PHE A 12 -3.82 -1.47 -27.04
CA PHE A 12 -3.04 -0.91 -25.91
C PHE A 12 -3.06 0.63 -25.86
N GLN A 13 -4.00 1.27 -26.56
CA GLN A 13 -4.26 2.70 -26.37
C GLN A 13 -5.06 2.90 -25.08
N SER A 14 -4.43 3.54 -24.08
CA SER A 14 -5.01 4.26 -22.93
C SER A 14 -6.52 4.08 -22.72
N GLN A 15 -6.95 2.87 -22.37
CA GLN A 15 -8.32 2.65 -21.95
C GLN A 15 -8.47 3.18 -20.52
N SER A 16 -9.60 3.80 -20.21
CA SER A 16 -9.98 4.12 -18.82
C SER A 16 -9.75 2.90 -17.94
N PRO A 17 -9.37 3.09 -16.66
CA PRO A 17 -9.07 1.96 -15.78
C PRO A 17 -10.22 0.95 -15.85
N PRO A 18 -9.93 -0.35 -16.04
CA PRO A 18 -10.96 -1.33 -16.39
C PRO A 18 -12.00 -1.58 -15.26
N PHE A 19 -11.89 -0.86 -14.14
CA PHE A 19 -12.74 -1.00 -12.95
C PHE A 19 -13.12 0.36 -12.40
N PRO A 20 -14.30 0.45 -11.76
CA PRO A 20 -14.72 1.68 -11.12
C PRO A 20 -13.76 2.05 -9.99
N THR A 21 -13.51 3.36 -9.86
CA THR A 21 -12.87 3.94 -8.69
C THR A 21 -13.62 3.53 -7.43
N GLN A 22 -12.86 3.07 -6.44
CA GLN A 22 -13.32 2.73 -5.09
C GLN A 22 -12.71 3.70 -4.09
N GLU A 23 -13.54 4.11 -3.13
CA GLU A 23 -13.16 5.03 -2.05
C GLU A 23 -13.65 4.51 -0.71
N TRP A 24 -12.84 4.71 0.32
CA TRP A 24 -13.17 4.39 1.70
C TRP A 24 -12.85 5.58 2.58
N VAL A 25 -13.75 5.92 3.49
CA VAL A 25 -13.58 7.04 4.42
C VAL A 25 -13.75 6.53 5.84
N GLN A 26 -12.79 6.87 6.71
CA GLN A 26 -12.82 6.45 8.10
C GLN A 26 -12.15 7.49 9.01
N PHE A 27 -12.55 7.50 10.28
CA PHE A 27 -12.01 8.38 11.29
C PHE A 27 -11.05 7.61 12.21
N PHE A 28 -9.87 8.18 12.46
CA PHE A 28 -8.87 7.63 13.37
C PHE A 28 -8.46 8.68 14.40
N PRO A 29 -7.95 8.28 15.58
CA PRO A 29 -7.36 9.22 16.53
C PRO A 29 -6.27 10.06 15.87
N SER A 30 -6.16 11.34 16.28
CA SER A 30 -5.06 12.19 15.82
C SER A 30 -3.71 11.56 16.17
N PRO A 31 -2.73 11.53 15.24
CA PRO A 31 -1.41 11.02 15.53
C PRO A 31 -0.79 11.84 16.67
N SER A 32 -0.44 11.18 17.78
CA SER A 32 0.24 11.84 18.88
C SER A 32 1.62 12.33 18.42
N PRO A 33 2.06 13.53 18.82
CA PRO A 33 3.43 13.98 18.56
C PRO A 33 4.38 12.96 19.17
N LYS A 34 5.16 12.29 18.33
CA LYS A 34 6.23 11.40 18.78
C LYS A 34 7.29 12.28 19.42
N SER A 35 7.23 12.47 20.75
CA SER A 35 8.24 13.22 21.49
C SER A 35 9.62 12.63 21.18
N PRO A 36 10.63 13.47 20.88
CA PRO A 36 12.00 13.00 20.80
C PRO A 36 12.41 12.46 22.16
N ALA A 37 13.07 11.30 22.15
CA ALA A 37 13.50 10.62 23.36
C ALA A 37 14.39 11.53 24.22
N GLY A 38 13.99 11.76 25.47
CA GLY A 38 14.83 12.30 26.54
C GLY A 38 14.62 13.79 26.83
N THR A 39 13.60 14.12 27.62
CA THR A 39 13.69 15.01 28.79
C THR A 39 12.38 14.87 29.56
N ALA A 40 12.45 14.40 30.81
CA ALA A 40 11.30 14.31 31.69
C ALA A 40 10.94 15.73 32.18
N ILE A 41 9.76 16.22 31.81
CA ILE A 41 9.08 17.30 32.52
C ILE A 41 7.64 16.88 32.76
N THR A 42 7.32 16.75 34.04
CA THR A 42 5.96 16.51 34.56
C THR A 42 5.14 17.77 34.33
N THR A 43 4.15 17.70 33.45
CA THR A 43 3.11 18.73 33.37
C THR A 43 1.75 18.07 33.26
N THR A 44 1.01 18.13 34.36
CA THR A 44 -0.40 17.84 34.49
C THR A 44 -1.17 18.70 33.47
N SER A 45 -1.80 18.09 32.46
CA SER A 45 -2.64 18.80 31.51
C SER A 45 -3.90 17.98 31.21
N SER A 46 -5.03 18.59 31.59
CA SER A 46 -6.41 18.32 31.23
C SER A 46 -6.62 17.44 29.99
N ALA A 47 -7.45 16.40 30.15
CA ALA A 47 -7.95 15.53 29.10
C ALA A 47 -8.55 16.36 27.94
N LYS A 48 -7.78 16.49 26.85
CA LYS A 48 -8.31 16.94 25.56
C LYS A 48 -9.13 15.78 25.00
N GLU A 49 -10.37 16.06 24.64
CA GLU A 49 -11.21 15.15 23.86
C GLU A 49 -10.41 14.55 22.69
N ASP A 50 -10.51 13.23 22.50
CA ASP A 50 -9.84 12.49 21.44
C ASP A 50 -10.30 12.98 20.06
N GLU A 51 -9.63 14.02 19.55
CA GLU A 51 -9.94 14.59 18.25
C GLU A 51 -9.72 13.52 17.17
N LYS A 52 -10.81 13.06 16.57
CA LYS A 52 -10.79 12.09 15.49
C LYS A 52 -10.57 12.81 14.17
N VAL A 53 -9.51 12.44 13.46
CA VAL A 53 -9.15 12.96 12.14
C VAL A 53 -9.79 12.09 11.06
N LYS A 54 -10.32 12.72 10.02
CA LYS A 54 -10.90 12.04 8.84
C LYS A 54 -9.80 11.65 7.87
N TYR A 55 -9.83 10.40 7.41
CA TYR A 55 -8.94 9.86 6.40
C TYR A 55 -9.75 9.23 5.26
N MET A 56 -9.12 9.18 4.09
CA MET A 56 -9.68 8.60 2.87
C MET A 56 -8.66 7.70 2.21
N ILE A 57 -9.10 6.55 1.69
CA ILE A 57 -8.35 5.76 0.71
C ILE A 57 -9.09 5.86 -0.60
N SER A 58 -8.39 6.17 -1.69
CA SER A 58 -8.97 6.20 -3.03
C SER A 58 -8.10 5.46 -4.02
N THR A 59 -8.75 4.84 -5.01
CA THR A 59 -8.11 4.22 -6.18
C THR A 59 -8.18 5.12 -7.41
N ASP A 60 -8.62 6.36 -7.26
CA ASP A 60 -8.61 7.36 -8.32
C ASP A 60 -7.15 7.79 -8.61
N PRO A 61 -6.61 7.50 -9.81
CA PRO A 61 -5.26 7.89 -10.16
C PRO A 61 -5.08 9.41 -10.25
N SER A 62 -6.17 10.18 -10.46
CA SER A 62 -6.09 11.64 -10.56
C SER A 62 -5.81 12.33 -9.23
N LEU A 63 -6.07 11.64 -8.10
CA LEU A 63 -5.79 12.16 -6.76
C LEU A 63 -4.33 11.93 -6.31
N LEU A 64 -3.56 11.11 -7.04
CA LEU A 64 -2.20 10.76 -6.65
C LEU A 64 -1.25 11.94 -6.91
N SER A 65 -0.51 12.33 -5.87
CA SER A 65 0.54 13.33 -5.96
C SER A 65 1.86 12.66 -6.35
N LEU A 66 2.30 12.87 -7.60
CA LEU A 66 3.60 12.37 -8.09
C LEU A 66 4.76 12.90 -7.25
N SER A 67 4.68 14.16 -6.81
CA SER A 67 5.72 14.77 -5.96
C SER A 67 5.76 14.14 -4.57
N ALA A 68 4.61 13.77 -3.98
CA ALA A 68 4.57 13.06 -2.70
C ALA A 68 5.17 11.65 -2.82
N LEU A 69 4.88 10.94 -3.91
CA LEU A 69 5.43 9.60 -4.17
C LEU A 69 6.95 9.65 -4.40
N ASP A 70 7.41 10.59 -5.24
CA ASP A 70 8.85 10.81 -5.47
C ASP A 70 9.57 11.16 -4.16
N SER A 71 8.99 12.09 -3.38
CA SER A 71 9.52 12.46 -2.06
C SER A 71 9.60 11.26 -1.12
N ALA A 72 8.61 10.37 -1.11
CA ALA A 72 8.61 9.18 -0.26
C ALA A 72 9.62 8.12 -0.73
N PHE A 73 9.78 7.91 -2.04
CA PHE A 73 10.67 6.89 -2.61
C PHE A 73 12.15 7.22 -2.45
N THR A 74 12.48 8.46 -2.08
CA THR A 74 13.84 8.88 -1.73
C THR A 74 14.17 8.67 -0.24
N GLN A 75 13.18 8.32 0.59
CA GLN A 75 13.37 8.19 2.04
C GLN A 75 13.93 6.82 2.43
N GLU A 76 14.72 6.79 3.51
CA GLU A 76 15.35 5.56 4.03
C GLU A 76 14.34 4.49 4.46
N TYR A 77 13.14 4.90 4.89
CA TYR A 77 12.08 3.96 5.26
C TYR A 77 11.53 3.16 4.07
N MET A 78 11.76 3.62 2.83
CA MET A 78 11.44 2.92 1.58
C MET A 78 12.65 2.15 1.02
N TYR A 79 13.42 1.48 1.89
CA TYR A 79 14.68 0.82 1.51
C TYR A 79 14.59 -0.23 0.38
N TRP A 80 13.39 -0.72 0.06
CA TRP A 80 13.14 -1.69 -1.03
C TRP A 80 12.82 -1.03 -2.38
N VAL A 81 12.59 0.28 -2.43
CA VAL A 81 12.30 1.04 -3.65
C VAL A 81 13.53 1.86 -4.04
N LYS A 82 13.71 2.04 -5.35
CA LYS A 82 14.67 3.01 -5.90
C LYS A 82 13.89 4.17 -6.51
N PRO A 83 14.34 5.42 -6.35
CA PRO A 83 13.73 6.56 -7.01
C PRO A 83 13.63 6.34 -8.53
N LEU A 84 12.53 6.80 -9.11
CA LEU A 84 12.24 6.67 -10.54
C LEU A 84 12.19 8.08 -11.16
N PRO A 85 12.73 8.27 -12.38
CA PRO A 85 12.49 9.51 -13.11
C PRO A 85 10.99 9.78 -13.26
N ALA A 86 10.56 11.04 -13.14
CA ALA A 86 9.16 11.46 -13.22
C ALA A 86 8.33 10.79 -14.34
N PRO A 87 8.78 10.69 -15.61
CA PRO A 87 8.01 10.01 -16.65
C PRO A 87 7.85 8.51 -16.38
N VAL A 88 8.86 7.86 -15.80
CA VAL A 88 8.82 6.42 -15.44
C VAL A 88 7.91 6.19 -14.25
N LEU A 89 7.92 7.09 -13.26
CA LEU A 89 7.01 7.05 -12.11
C LEU A 89 5.55 7.15 -12.56
N LYS A 90 5.26 8.09 -13.47
CA LYS A 90 3.92 8.24 -14.06
C LYS A 90 3.49 6.95 -14.78
N ASP A 91 4.35 6.43 -15.63
CA ASP A 91 4.12 5.18 -16.38
C ASP A 91 3.87 3.97 -15.46
N MET A 92 4.53 3.91 -14.31
CA MET A 92 4.32 2.86 -13.29
C MET A 92 2.92 2.97 -12.66
N ILE A 93 2.48 4.18 -12.35
CA ILE A 93 1.17 4.46 -11.76
C ILE A 93 0.05 4.16 -12.75
N ASP A 94 0.17 4.66 -13.99
CA ASP A 94 -0.84 4.50 -15.04
C ASP A 94 -1.11 3.02 -15.39
N ARG A 95 -0.12 2.14 -15.17
CA ARG A 95 -0.21 0.69 -15.48
C ARG A 95 -0.47 -0.19 -14.26
N SER A 96 -0.80 0.41 -13.12
CA SER A 96 -1.07 -0.32 -11.88
C SER A 96 -2.38 0.13 -11.24
N LEU A 97 -2.99 -0.75 -10.46
CA LEU A 97 -4.05 -0.33 -9.55
C LEU A 97 -3.41 0.24 -8.29
N CYS A 98 -3.55 1.55 -8.09
CA CYS A 98 -2.93 2.26 -6.98
C CYS A 98 -3.96 2.61 -5.91
N PHE A 99 -3.53 2.61 -4.65
CA PHE A 99 -4.32 3.05 -3.50
C PHE A 99 -3.59 4.23 -2.87
N GLY A 100 -4.13 5.44 -3.02
CA GLY A 100 -3.65 6.60 -2.29
C GLY A 100 -4.32 6.68 -0.91
N VAL A 101 -3.54 7.00 0.12
CA VAL A 101 -4.06 7.25 1.48
C VAL A 101 -3.95 8.73 1.76
N TYR A 102 -5.06 9.35 2.18
CA TYR A 102 -5.17 10.79 2.35
C TYR A 102 -5.67 11.14 3.73
N ARG A 103 -5.05 12.16 4.34
CA ARG A 103 -5.64 12.90 5.44
C ARG A 103 -6.56 13.96 4.86
N CYS A 104 -7.79 14.05 5.35
CA CYS A 104 -8.70 15.14 4.99
C CYS A 104 -8.47 16.31 5.95
N SER A 105 -8.23 17.50 5.42
CA SER A 105 -8.25 18.73 6.21
C SER A 105 -9.70 19.16 6.46
N ASN A 106 -10.03 19.51 7.70
CA ASN A 106 -11.27 20.20 8.01
C ASN A 106 -11.11 21.65 7.54
N SER A 107 -11.49 21.97 6.30
CA SER A 107 -11.76 23.35 5.96
C SER A 107 -13.05 23.76 6.67
N ASN A 108 -12.94 24.35 7.85
CA ASN A 108 -13.98 25.24 8.34
C ASN A 108 -14.04 26.41 7.36
N ILE A 109 -14.84 26.30 6.30
CA ILE A 109 -15.44 27.50 5.71
C ILE A 109 -16.61 27.85 6.62
N ALA A 110 -16.28 28.38 7.81
CA ALA A 110 -17.20 29.26 8.50
C ALA A 110 -17.00 30.63 7.85
N ASN A 111 -17.81 30.94 6.84
CA ASN A 111 -18.16 32.32 6.59
C ASN A 111 -19.68 32.40 6.70
N ASP A 112 -20.12 32.65 7.92
CA ASP A 112 -21.41 33.29 8.16
C ASP A 112 -21.41 34.62 7.39
N ASN A 113 -22.52 34.87 6.70
CA ASN A 113 -22.80 35.99 5.80
C ASN A 113 -22.20 35.88 4.39
N GLY A 114 -23.06 35.55 3.42
CA GLY A 114 -22.76 35.50 1.99
C GLY A 114 -22.04 36.74 1.47
N LYS A 115 -20.72 36.65 1.35
CA LYS A 115 -19.89 37.45 0.46
C LYS A 115 -18.78 36.55 -0.08
N VAL A 116 -18.82 36.31 -1.38
CA VAL A 116 -17.70 35.73 -2.13
C VAL A 116 -16.58 36.78 -2.12
N GLY A 117 -15.64 36.62 -1.20
CA GLY A 117 -14.43 37.43 -1.14
C GLY A 117 -13.34 36.80 -2.01
N VAL A 118 -13.18 37.31 -3.22
CA VAL A 118 -11.92 37.21 -3.96
C VAL A 118 -10.98 38.24 -3.33
N GLY A 119 -9.84 37.78 -2.79
CA GLY A 119 -8.77 38.64 -2.29
C GLY A 119 -7.96 37.96 -1.19
N VAL A 120 -6.81 37.40 -1.55
CA VAL A 120 -5.71 37.19 -0.62
C VAL A 120 -4.49 37.90 -1.20
N ASP A 121 -4.21 39.06 -0.63
CA ASP A 121 -2.91 39.71 -0.74
C ASP A 121 -1.92 38.88 0.08
N ILE A 122 -0.87 38.36 -0.57
CA ILE A 122 0.19 37.57 0.06
C ILE A 122 1.27 38.55 0.54
N ASP A 123 1.34 38.79 1.85
CA ASP A 123 2.56 39.25 2.50
C ASP A 123 3.43 38.01 2.82
N THR A 124 4.56 37.95 2.13
CA THR A 124 5.65 36.98 2.28
C THR A 124 6.41 37.20 3.59
N ASP A 125 6.46 36.18 4.46
CA ASP A 125 7.59 35.90 5.37
C ASP A 125 7.44 34.56 6.14
N ALA A 126 6.95 33.51 5.48
CA ALA A 126 6.92 32.15 6.03
C ALA A 126 7.91 31.22 5.29
N ASP A 127 8.71 30.48 6.06
CA ASP A 127 9.76 29.55 5.65
C ASP A 127 9.31 28.59 4.50
N PRO A 128 10.01 28.59 3.35
CA PRO A 128 9.58 27.90 2.12
C PRO A 128 9.67 26.37 2.18
N ALA A 129 10.20 25.78 3.25
CA ALA A 129 10.38 24.31 3.34
C ALA A 129 9.09 23.54 3.67
N THR A 130 8.05 24.17 4.22
CA THR A 130 6.86 23.46 4.72
C THR A 130 5.62 23.61 3.84
N ALA A 131 5.67 24.45 2.80
CA ALA A 131 4.49 24.91 2.05
C ALA A 131 4.32 24.31 0.64
N ARG A 132 4.79 23.07 0.38
CA ARG A 132 4.64 22.42 -0.94
C ARG A 132 3.95 21.06 -0.86
N ASN A 133 2.67 21.05 -0.48
CA ASN A 133 1.73 19.98 -0.83
C ASN A 133 0.27 20.40 -0.56
N MET A 134 -0.14 21.52 -1.14
CA MET A 134 -1.56 21.88 -1.25
C MET A 134 -1.89 21.99 -2.72
N ASP A 135 -2.42 20.91 -3.31
CA ASP A 135 -3.23 21.05 -4.51
C ASP A 135 -4.51 21.76 -4.07
N ALA A 136 -4.63 23.04 -4.42
CA ALA A 136 -5.64 23.97 -3.89
C ALA A 136 -7.10 23.59 -4.22
N THR A 137 -7.32 22.48 -4.93
CA THR A 137 -8.64 22.03 -5.39
C THR A 137 -9.24 20.93 -4.49
N THR A 138 -8.43 20.25 -3.66
CA THR A 138 -8.93 19.22 -2.73
C THR A 138 -8.32 19.38 -1.34
N ASN A 139 -9.14 19.30 -0.29
CA ASN A 139 -8.70 19.34 1.11
C ASN A 139 -8.03 18.01 1.53
N LEU A 140 -7.13 17.47 0.70
CA LEU A 140 -6.53 16.16 0.85
C LEU A 140 -5.01 16.27 0.86
N THR A 141 -4.38 15.62 1.82
CA THR A 141 -2.92 15.45 1.86
C THR A 141 -2.60 13.98 1.75
N GLN A 142 -1.83 13.58 0.73
CA GLN A 142 -1.40 12.19 0.58
C GLN A 142 -0.37 11.83 1.65
N ILE A 143 -0.67 10.78 2.42
CA ILE A 143 0.12 10.33 3.58
C ILE A 143 0.51 8.85 3.50
N GLY A 144 0.16 8.18 2.41
CA GLY A 144 0.46 6.77 2.22
C GLY A 144 0.08 6.30 0.83
N PHE A 145 0.50 5.08 0.53
CA PHE A 145 0.34 4.49 -0.79
C PHE A 145 0.43 2.97 -0.71
N ALA A 146 -0.22 2.30 -1.67
CA ALA A 146 0.04 0.92 -2.02
C ALA A 146 -0.25 0.69 -3.50
N ARG A 147 0.38 -0.32 -4.09
CA ARG A 147 0.24 -0.62 -5.51
C ARG A 147 -0.01 -2.10 -5.76
N LEU A 148 -0.98 -2.39 -6.61
CA LEU A 148 -1.24 -3.71 -7.16
C LEU A 148 -0.86 -3.75 -8.64
N ILE A 149 0.08 -4.62 -8.99
CA ILE A 149 0.32 -5.02 -10.38
C ILE A 149 -0.64 -6.15 -10.69
N THR A 150 -1.56 -5.94 -11.63
CA THR A 150 -2.65 -6.89 -11.87
C THR A 150 -3.08 -6.90 -13.33
N ASP A 151 -3.49 -8.07 -13.82
CA ASP A 151 -4.24 -8.22 -15.07
C ASP A 151 -5.74 -7.97 -14.86
N TYR A 152 -6.13 -7.67 -13.62
CA TYR A 152 -7.48 -7.52 -13.11
C TYR A 152 -8.42 -8.71 -13.28
N VAL A 153 -7.91 -9.87 -13.67
CA VAL A 153 -8.73 -11.05 -13.94
C VAL A 153 -8.27 -12.21 -13.07
N THR A 154 -7.00 -12.58 -13.16
CA THR A 154 -6.49 -13.82 -12.58
C THR A 154 -5.43 -13.60 -11.50
N PHE A 155 -4.75 -12.47 -11.48
CA PHE A 155 -3.57 -12.29 -10.66
C PHE A 155 -3.42 -10.87 -10.13
N ALA A 156 -2.93 -10.72 -8.89
CA ALA A 156 -2.47 -9.44 -8.36
C ALA A 156 -1.20 -9.60 -7.50
N TYR A 157 -0.25 -8.67 -7.66
CA TYR A 157 0.96 -8.56 -6.86
C TYR A 157 0.98 -7.24 -6.09
N LEU A 158 1.05 -7.31 -4.76
CA LEU A 158 1.11 -6.15 -3.86
C LEU A 158 2.56 -5.70 -3.65
N THR A 159 2.78 -4.40 -3.82
CA THR A 159 4.08 -3.74 -3.66
C THR A 159 3.92 -2.28 -3.23
N ASP A 160 5.03 -1.66 -2.83
CA ASP A 160 5.17 -0.22 -2.55
C ASP A 160 4.21 0.29 -1.45
N VAL A 161 3.94 -0.57 -0.45
CA VAL A 161 3.05 -0.25 0.66
C VAL A 161 3.78 0.60 1.69
N TYR A 162 3.26 1.80 1.97
CA TYR A 162 3.74 2.63 3.07
C TYR A 162 2.66 3.55 3.64
N ILE A 163 2.87 3.93 4.90
CA ILE A 163 2.23 5.07 5.57
C ILE A 163 3.37 5.95 6.09
N LEU A 164 3.27 7.26 5.90
CA LEU A 164 4.28 8.21 6.38
C LEU A 164 4.55 8.02 7.89
N PRO A 165 5.81 8.08 8.34
CA PRO A 165 6.19 7.73 9.72
C PRO A 165 5.37 8.39 10.82
N GLU A 166 5.00 9.67 10.65
CA GLU A 166 4.22 10.46 11.59
C GLU A 166 2.75 10.00 11.71
N TYR A 167 2.24 9.23 10.73
CA TYR A 167 0.89 8.66 10.75
C TYR A 167 0.86 7.17 11.14
N GLN A 168 2.02 6.53 11.34
CA GLN A 168 2.11 5.12 11.73
C GLN A 168 1.70 4.87 13.19
N GLY A 169 1.21 3.66 13.47
CA GLY A 169 0.74 3.25 14.81
C GLY A 169 -0.71 3.63 15.12
N THR A 170 -1.40 4.27 14.17
CA THR A 170 -2.81 4.70 14.29
C THR A 170 -3.81 3.67 13.75
N GLY A 171 -3.33 2.58 13.14
CA GLY A 171 -4.16 1.56 12.49
C GLY A 171 -4.39 1.79 10.98
N LEU A 172 -3.93 2.91 10.42
CA LEU A 172 -4.09 3.23 8.99
C LEU A 172 -3.51 2.17 8.05
N GLY A 173 -2.35 1.59 8.37
CA GLY A 173 -1.76 0.51 7.56
C GLY A 173 -2.66 -0.73 7.50
N SER A 174 -3.26 -1.11 8.64
CA SER A 174 -4.17 -2.25 8.69
C SER A 174 -5.45 -1.98 7.92
N TRP A 175 -5.98 -0.74 8.00
CA TRP A 175 -7.13 -0.32 7.23
C TRP A 175 -6.86 -0.33 5.72
N LEU A 176 -5.70 0.17 5.29
CA LEU A 176 -5.25 0.09 3.90
C LEU A 176 -5.22 -1.35 3.38
N LEU A 177 -4.60 -2.26 4.14
CA LEU A 177 -4.55 -3.67 3.77
C LEU A 177 -5.92 -4.34 3.79
N GLN A 178 -6.83 -3.93 4.65
CA GLN A 178 -8.23 -4.41 4.64
C GLN A 178 -8.98 -3.97 3.39
N CYS A 179 -8.83 -2.72 2.94
CA CYS A 179 -9.41 -2.24 1.68
C CYS A 179 -8.86 -3.02 0.48
N ILE A 180 -7.54 -3.23 0.43
CA ILE A 180 -6.90 -4.07 -0.59
C ILE A 180 -7.43 -5.50 -0.51
N ASN A 181 -7.56 -6.05 0.69
CA ASN A 181 -8.06 -7.40 0.89
C ASN A 181 -9.51 -7.56 0.42
N ALA A 182 -10.37 -6.57 0.69
CA ALA A 182 -11.74 -6.54 0.20
C ALA A 182 -11.79 -6.50 -1.34
N TRP A 183 -10.91 -5.72 -1.97
CA TRP A 183 -10.77 -5.71 -3.43
C TRP A 183 -10.38 -7.09 -3.96
N VAL A 184 -9.38 -7.74 -3.35
CA VAL A 184 -8.91 -9.09 -3.73
C VAL A 184 -10.01 -10.14 -3.56
N ASP A 185 -10.71 -10.14 -2.43
CA ASP A 185 -11.77 -11.12 -2.13
C ASP A 185 -13.04 -10.93 -3.00
N GLY A 186 -13.17 -9.76 -3.62
CA GLY A 186 -14.19 -9.43 -4.61
C GLY A 186 -13.90 -9.95 -6.03
N ARG A 187 -12.71 -10.51 -6.31
CA ARG A 187 -12.26 -10.82 -7.68
C ARG A 187 -12.94 -12.02 -8.39
N GLY A 188 -14.00 -12.58 -7.83
CA GLY A 188 -14.80 -13.63 -8.46
C GLY A 188 -14.06 -14.97 -8.63
N GLU A 189 -14.69 -15.92 -9.31
CA GLU A 189 -14.20 -17.31 -9.43
C GLU A 189 -12.97 -17.48 -10.34
N TYR A 190 -12.68 -16.50 -11.20
CA TYR A 190 -11.57 -16.55 -12.15
C TYR A 190 -10.25 -16.04 -11.55
N PHE A 191 -10.33 -15.38 -10.39
CA PHE A 191 -9.14 -14.94 -9.68
C PHE A 191 -8.38 -16.15 -9.16
N ARG A 192 -7.10 -16.24 -9.50
CA ARG A 192 -6.28 -17.40 -9.19
C ARG A 192 -5.38 -17.14 -8.01
N ARG A 193 -4.75 -15.97 -7.95
CA ARG A 193 -3.70 -15.73 -6.97
C ARG A 193 -3.46 -14.26 -6.65
N PHE A 194 -3.27 -14.01 -5.37
CA PHE A 194 -2.68 -12.80 -4.83
C PHE A 194 -1.28 -13.14 -4.29
N MET A 195 -0.27 -12.30 -4.56
CA MET A 195 1.10 -12.49 -4.09
C MET A 195 1.73 -11.20 -3.59
N MET A 196 2.75 -11.34 -2.74
CA MET A 196 3.61 -10.26 -2.31
C MET A 196 4.95 -10.80 -1.81
N VAL A 197 5.92 -9.89 -1.65
CA VAL A 197 7.18 -10.18 -0.97
C VAL A 197 7.29 -9.27 0.24
N THR A 198 7.78 -9.82 1.35
CA THR A 198 8.08 -9.04 2.55
C THR A 198 9.40 -9.48 3.17
N VAL A 199 9.93 -8.66 4.07
CA VAL A 199 11.18 -8.92 4.78
C VAL A 199 10.93 -8.91 6.29
N GLY A 200 11.40 -9.95 6.97
CA GLY A 200 11.32 -10.09 8.41
C GLY A 200 10.02 -10.72 8.92
N GLU A 201 10.16 -11.51 9.98
CA GLU A 201 9.07 -12.31 10.57
C GLU A 201 7.95 -11.44 11.17
N ARG A 202 8.26 -10.21 11.64
CA ARG A 202 7.21 -9.29 12.12
C ARG A 202 6.25 -8.90 11.00
N ALA A 203 6.78 -8.58 9.83
CA ALA A 203 5.98 -8.22 8.67
C ALA A 203 5.20 -9.44 8.15
N GLU A 204 5.85 -10.61 8.06
CA GLU A 204 5.18 -11.87 7.73
C GLU A 204 3.95 -12.12 8.61
N ASN A 205 4.11 -12.09 9.94
CA ASN A 205 3.03 -12.29 10.89
C ASN A 205 1.92 -11.22 10.78
N TYR A 206 2.31 -9.98 10.49
CA TYR A 206 1.38 -8.87 10.30
C TYR A 206 0.50 -9.10 9.06
N TYR A 207 1.09 -9.45 7.92
CA TYR A 207 0.37 -9.71 6.67
C TYR A 207 -0.49 -10.99 6.77
N GLN A 208 0.00 -12.05 7.41
CA GLN A 208 -0.80 -13.25 7.71
C GLN A 208 -2.08 -12.88 8.47
N ARG A 209 -1.96 -12.07 9.54
CA ARG A 209 -3.10 -11.68 10.37
C ARG A 209 -4.10 -10.79 9.65
N VAL A 210 -3.62 -9.78 8.91
CA VAL A 210 -4.50 -8.75 8.34
C VAL A 210 -5.14 -9.18 7.02
N MET A 211 -4.41 -9.93 6.18
CA MET A 211 -4.87 -10.30 4.84
C MET A 211 -5.16 -11.79 4.66
N GLY A 212 -4.81 -12.63 5.64
CA GLY A 212 -4.94 -14.09 5.52
C GLY A 212 -4.04 -14.68 4.43
N VAL A 213 -2.90 -14.04 4.14
CA VAL A 213 -1.91 -14.58 3.20
C VAL A 213 -1.03 -15.60 3.90
N GLU A 214 -0.59 -16.62 3.16
CA GLU A 214 0.27 -17.69 3.66
C GLU A 214 1.65 -17.60 3.01
N THR A 215 2.67 -18.07 3.72
CA THR A 215 4.05 -18.14 3.21
C THR A 215 4.17 -19.26 2.18
N GLN A 216 4.49 -18.87 0.94
CA GLN A 216 4.67 -19.76 -0.20
C GLN A 216 6.15 -20.15 -0.40
N GLY A 217 7.08 -19.36 0.13
CA GLY A 217 8.51 -19.62 0.08
C GLY A 217 9.31 -18.61 0.91
N ARG A 218 10.56 -18.98 1.27
CA ARG A 218 11.47 -18.16 2.08
C ARG A 218 12.91 -18.29 1.55
N LYS A 219 13.65 -17.18 1.55
CA LYS A 219 15.10 -17.16 1.34
C LYS A 219 15.74 -16.14 2.29
N GLY A 220 16.43 -16.62 3.32
CA GLY A 220 16.90 -15.76 4.40
C GLY A 220 15.70 -15.11 5.12
N ASP A 221 15.72 -13.79 5.27
CA ASP A 221 14.60 -13.04 5.86
C ASP A 221 13.59 -12.53 4.83
N VAL A 222 13.71 -12.96 3.57
CA VAL A 222 12.76 -12.62 2.50
C VAL A 222 11.69 -13.71 2.41
N PHE A 223 10.43 -13.30 2.54
CA PHE A 223 9.26 -14.16 2.49
C PHE A 223 8.44 -13.86 1.24
N ILE A 224 8.13 -14.89 0.46
CA ILE A 224 7.14 -14.83 -0.62
C ILE A 224 5.83 -15.28 -0.01
N MET A 225 4.84 -14.38 0.01
CA MET A 225 3.54 -14.63 0.61
C MET A 225 2.45 -14.56 -0.46
N GLY A 226 1.33 -15.24 -0.23
CA GLY A 226 0.19 -15.17 -1.13
C GLY A 226 -1.00 -15.97 -0.64
N LYS A 227 -2.12 -15.79 -1.33
CA LYS A 227 -3.32 -16.60 -1.16
C LYS A 227 -3.95 -16.91 -2.51
N LYS A 228 -4.69 -18.03 -2.56
CA LYS A 228 -5.47 -18.40 -3.76
C LYS A 228 -6.74 -17.56 -3.82
N GLY A 229 -7.25 -17.34 -5.02
CA GLY A 229 -8.62 -16.85 -5.18
C GLY A 229 -9.65 -17.89 -4.74
N LYS A 230 -10.92 -17.48 -4.66
CA LYS A 230 -12.01 -18.37 -4.23
C LYS A 230 -12.08 -19.60 -5.12
N GLU A 231 -12.05 -20.78 -4.50
CA GLU A 231 -12.18 -22.03 -5.24
C GLU A 231 -13.56 -22.12 -5.91
N ARG A 232 -13.57 -22.57 -7.17
CA ARG A 232 -14.80 -22.82 -7.92
C ARG A 232 -15.61 -23.89 -7.19
N GLY A 233 -16.76 -23.51 -6.61
CA GLY A 233 -17.68 -24.43 -5.92
C GLY A 233 -17.65 -24.42 -4.39
N SER A 234 -16.92 -23.52 -3.73
CA SER A 234 -17.07 -23.34 -2.28
C SER A 234 -18.41 -22.65 -1.97
N ALA A 235 -19.43 -23.42 -1.60
CA ALA A 235 -20.66 -22.89 -1.02
C ALA A 235 -20.35 -22.10 0.27
N PRO A 236 -21.15 -21.08 0.64
CA PRO A 236 -20.99 -20.41 1.92
C PRO A 236 -21.18 -21.45 3.04
N ASN A 237 -20.14 -21.64 3.85
CA ASN A 237 -20.07 -22.67 4.85
C ASN A 237 -21.03 -22.33 6.01
N THR A 238 -22.26 -22.83 5.99
CA THR A 238 -23.12 -22.90 7.16
C THR A 238 -22.79 -24.17 7.96
N SER A 239 -22.57 -23.98 9.26
CA SER A 239 -22.51 -24.97 10.35
C SER A 239 -21.27 -25.88 10.56
N ALA A 240 -20.68 -25.67 11.74
CA ALA A 240 -20.27 -26.63 12.76
C ALA A 240 -19.21 -27.71 12.44
N LYS A 241 -18.14 -27.67 13.24
CA LYS A 241 -17.10 -28.71 13.38
C LYS A 241 -17.73 -30.08 13.71
N THR A 242 -17.41 -31.11 12.91
CA THR A 242 -17.27 -32.50 13.40
C THR A 242 -16.29 -33.30 12.52
N GLY A 243 -15.25 -33.86 13.17
CA GLY A 243 -14.63 -35.16 12.87
C GLY A 243 -13.75 -35.33 11.60
N PRO A 244 -12.63 -36.08 11.68
CA PRO A 244 -11.74 -36.29 10.54
C PRO A 244 -12.29 -37.41 9.64
N SER A 245 -12.37 -37.17 8.33
CA SER A 245 -12.60 -38.24 7.35
C SER A 245 -11.45 -38.30 6.34
N ASN A 246 -10.97 -39.53 6.15
CA ASN A 246 -9.83 -39.90 5.33
C ASN A 246 -10.01 -39.44 3.87
N HIS A 247 -9.00 -38.72 3.34
CA HIS A 247 -8.91 -38.42 1.92
C HIS A 247 -7.71 -39.12 1.30
N THR A 248 -8.02 -40.07 0.41
CA THR A 248 -7.10 -40.72 -0.52
C THR A 248 -6.56 -39.67 -1.52
N PRO A 249 -5.26 -39.60 -1.78
CA PRO A 249 -4.71 -38.58 -2.67
C PRO A 249 -5.04 -38.94 -4.13
N ARG A 250 -5.89 -38.13 -4.78
CA ARG A 250 -6.01 -38.12 -6.24
C ARG A 250 -4.73 -37.57 -6.85
N SER A 251 -4.11 -38.39 -7.70
CA SER A 251 -2.91 -38.10 -8.49
C SER A 251 -2.99 -36.75 -9.20
N ARG A 252 -2.17 -35.80 -8.76
CA ARG A 252 -1.86 -34.59 -9.53
C ARG A 252 -0.73 -34.91 -10.49
N ILE A 253 -1.00 -34.75 -11.79
CA ILE A 253 0.00 -34.74 -12.85
C ILE A 253 0.98 -33.61 -12.54
N PHE A 254 2.20 -33.97 -12.14
CA PHE A 254 3.34 -33.05 -12.07
C PHE A 254 3.90 -32.89 -13.48
N VAL A 255 3.65 -31.75 -14.11
CA VAL A 255 4.49 -31.31 -15.24
C VAL A 255 5.64 -30.52 -14.62
N LEU A 256 6.79 -31.18 -14.45
CA LEU A 256 8.07 -30.53 -14.17
C LEU A 256 8.57 -29.89 -15.47
N PRO A 257 8.82 -28.56 -15.53
CA PRO A 257 9.71 -28.03 -16.53
C PRO A 257 11.15 -28.12 -16.00
N TYR A 258 11.89 -29.03 -16.60
CA TYR A 258 13.35 -29.05 -16.66
C TYR A 258 13.86 -27.72 -17.25
N TRP A 259 14.41 -26.82 -16.43
CA TRP A 259 15.43 -25.83 -16.84
C TRP A 259 15.95 -25.04 -15.64
N PHE A 260 17.18 -25.33 -15.19
CA PHE A 260 18.31 -24.40 -15.18
C PHE A 260 19.51 -25.05 -14.48
N ALA A 261 20.49 -25.45 -15.30
CA ALA A 261 21.82 -25.76 -14.85
C ALA A 261 22.61 -24.46 -14.61
N LEU A 262 23.22 -24.37 -13.43
CA LEU A 262 24.58 -23.89 -13.19
C LEU A 262 25.10 -22.66 -13.96
N VAL A 263 25.16 -21.50 -13.30
CA VAL A 263 26.36 -20.65 -13.25
C VAL A 263 26.44 -20.03 -11.85
N GLU A 264 27.32 -20.59 -11.03
CA GLU A 264 27.97 -19.87 -9.94
C GLU A 264 29.05 -18.97 -10.55
N THR A 265 29.11 -17.70 -10.15
CA THR A 265 30.31 -17.06 -9.57
C THR A 265 30.08 -15.58 -9.28
N GLY A 266 30.48 -15.16 -8.09
CA GLY A 266 31.14 -13.86 -7.87
C GLY A 266 30.27 -12.63 -7.59
N ALA A 267 30.08 -12.31 -6.30
CA ALA A 267 30.36 -10.97 -5.74
C ALA A 267 29.92 -10.90 -4.26
N ALA A 268 30.76 -11.46 -3.38
CA ALA A 268 30.76 -11.11 -1.98
C ALA A 268 31.62 -9.84 -1.81
N ALA A 269 30.99 -8.67 -1.70
CA ALA A 269 31.54 -7.50 -1.01
C ALA A 269 30.53 -6.35 -0.98
N ARG A 270 30.25 -5.88 0.25
CA ARG A 270 29.53 -4.64 0.66
C ARG A 270 28.10 -4.84 1.19
N THR A 271 28.01 -5.34 2.41
CA THR A 271 26.80 -5.29 3.26
C THR A 271 27.16 -4.92 4.71
N HIS A 272 27.81 -3.76 4.91
CA HIS A 272 28.06 -3.21 6.25
C HIS A 272 27.26 -1.95 6.58
N HIS A 273 26.46 -1.41 5.65
CA HIS A 273 25.66 -0.20 5.90
C HIS A 273 24.14 -0.46 6.01
N LEU A 274 23.63 -1.55 5.42
CA LEU A 274 22.20 -1.89 5.47
C LEU A 274 21.75 -2.49 6.82
N ARG A 275 22.67 -3.09 7.59
CA ARG A 275 22.35 -3.68 8.89
C ARG A 275 22.01 -2.64 9.95
N SER A 276 22.69 -1.49 9.98
CA SER A 276 22.44 -0.49 11.02
C SER A 276 21.07 0.19 10.87
N VAL A 277 20.62 0.45 9.64
CA VAL A 277 19.32 1.09 9.38
C VAL A 277 18.16 0.17 9.75
N ILE A 278 18.28 -1.13 9.45
CA ILE A 278 17.26 -2.14 9.80
C ILE A 278 17.25 -2.40 11.31
N GLU A 279 18.41 -2.51 11.96
CA GLU A 279 18.52 -2.73 13.41
C GLU A 279 18.02 -1.52 14.23
N ASP A 280 18.21 -0.29 13.75
CA ASP A 280 17.69 0.91 14.41
C ASP A 280 16.17 1.06 14.24
N TYR A 281 15.60 0.61 13.12
CA TYR A 281 14.15 0.49 12.96
C TYR A 281 13.54 -0.58 13.89
N HIS A 282 14.25 -1.69 14.11
CA HIS A 282 13.82 -2.75 15.04
C HIS A 282 13.89 -2.32 16.52
N ARG A 283 14.89 -1.51 16.91
CA ARG A 283 15.06 -1.03 18.29
C ARG A 283 13.93 -0.09 18.76
N GLN A 284 13.24 0.58 17.84
CA GLN A 284 12.24 1.61 18.15
C GLN A 284 10.79 1.09 18.27
N GLY A 285 10.55 -0.22 18.17
CA GLY A 285 9.26 -0.81 18.52
C GLY A 285 8.05 -0.42 17.63
N ARG A 286 8.27 0.06 16.40
CA ARG A 286 7.21 0.51 15.49
C ARG A 286 6.95 -0.47 14.34
N ILE A 287 6.04 -1.44 14.55
CA ILE A 287 5.02 -1.91 13.58
C ILE A 287 3.78 -2.35 14.35
#